data_AF-A0A973L4R6-F1
#
_entry.id   AF-A0A973L4R6-F1
#
_cell.length_a   1.000
_cell.length_b   1.000
_cell.length_c   1.000
_cell.angle_alpha   90.00
_cell.angle_beta   90.00
_cell.angle_gamma   90.00
#
_symmetry.space_group_name_H-M   'P 1'
#
loop_
_entity.id
_entity.type
_entity.pdbx_description
1 polymer ?
#
loop_
_entity_poly.entity_id
_entity_poly.type
_entity_poly.pdbx_seq_one_letter_code
_entity_poly.pdbx_strand_id
1 'polypeptide(L)'
;AALVAEAARAGDAAALASFDRSAKALAAAIASTAALVDLQAAVIGGGVAKSGELLFGPLREYLKEYAQLSFTRDVTVHPAALGGDAGLIGAAALVAHAEA
;
A
#
# COMPACT_ATOMS: atom_id res chain seq x y z
N ALA A 1 -15.44 0.51 2.24
CA ALA A 1 -14.24 1.31 2.60
C ALA A 1 -14.64 2.71 3.07
N ALA A 2 -15.30 3.53 2.24
CA ALA A 2 -15.62 4.93 2.58
C ALA A 2 -16.34 5.11 3.93
N LEU A 3 -17.40 4.34 4.21
CA LEU A 3 -18.11 4.42 5.50
C LEU A 3 -17.24 4.04 6.72
N VAL A 4 -16.37 3.04 6.55
CA VAL A 4 -15.43 2.63 7.60
C VAL A 4 -14.35 3.68 7.82
N ALA A 5 -13.87 4.29 6.73
CA ALA A 5 -12.94 5.42 6.81
C ALA A 5 -13.57 6.61 7.54
N GLU A 6 -14.83 6.94 7.24
CA GLU A 6 -15.55 8.02 7.92
C GLU A 6 -15.73 7.74 9.41
N ALA A 7 -16.17 6.52 9.77
CA ALA A 7 -16.26 6.10 11.16
C ALA A 7 -14.91 6.19 11.89
N ALA A 8 -13.82 5.76 11.26
CA ALA A 8 -12.47 5.87 11.82
C ALA A 8 -12.05 7.33 12.03
N ARG A 9 -12.37 8.24 11.08
CA ARG A 9 -12.12 9.69 11.25
C ARG A 9 -12.95 10.29 12.38
N ALA A 10 -14.14 9.76 12.62
CA ALA A 10 -14.98 10.13 13.76
C ALA A 10 -14.54 9.50 15.10
N GLY A 11 -13.45 8.71 15.11
CA GLY A 11 -12.89 8.11 16.32
C GLY A 11 -13.50 6.76 16.70
N ASP A 12 -14.26 6.11 15.81
CA ASP A 12 -14.79 4.77 16.06
C ASP A 12 -13.65 3.75 16.25
N ALA A 13 -13.62 3.12 17.43
CA ALA A 13 -12.54 2.24 17.82
C ALA A 13 -12.45 0.98 16.95
N ALA A 14 -13.59 0.43 16.51
CA ALA A 14 -13.60 -0.77 15.68
C ALA A 14 -13.09 -0.47 14.27
N ALA A 15 -13.45 0.68 13.71
CA ALA A 15 -12.98 1.14 12.41
C ALA A 15 -11.47 1.43 12.42
N LEU A 16 -10.97 2.13 13.46
CA LEU A 16 -9.53 2.35 13.65
C LEU A 16 -8.76 1.03 13.77
N ALA A 17 -9.25 0.09 14.60
CA ALA A 17 -8.65 -1.23 14.75
C ALA A 17 -8.65 -2.04 13.44
N SER A 18 -9.64 -1.83 12.56
CA SER A 18 -9.69 -2.47 11.25
C SER A 18 -8.59 -1.95 10.31
N PHE A 19 -8.32 -0.64 10.31
CA PHE A 19 -7.23 -0.06 9.52
C PHE A 19 -5.87 -0.50 10.04
N ASP A 20 -5.68 -0.45 11.36
CA ASP A 20 -4.45 -0.90 12.02
C ASP A 20 -4.11 -2.36 11.68
N ARG A 21 -5.08 -3.26 11.83
CA ARG A 21 -4.92 -4.68 11.47
C ARG A 21 -4.56 -4.87 10.00
N SER A 22 -5.21 -4.11 9.12
CA SER A 22 -4.96 -4.17 7.67
C SER A 22 -3.57 -3.68 7.32
N ALA A 23 -3.13 -2.56 7.92
CA ALA A 23 -1.80 -2.00 7.77
C ALA A 23 -0.72 -2.97 8.26
N LYS A 24 -0.92 -3.60 9.42
CA LYS A 24 -0.02 -4.61 9.98
C LYS A 24 0.16 -5.81 9.05
N ALA A 25 -0.94 -6.38 8.57
CA ALA A 25 -0.90 -7.51 7.65
C ALA A 25 -0.21 -7.15 6.32
N LEU A 26 -0.50 -5.96 5.79
CA LEU A 26 0.10 -5.48 4.55
C LEU A 26 1.60 -5.21 4.71
N ALA A 27 2.04 -4.61 5.82
CA ALA A 27 3.45 -4.42 6.14
C ALA A 27 4.20 -5.75 6.18
N ALA A 28 3.64 -6.76 6.86
CA ALA A 28 4.27 -8.08 6.96
C ALA A 28 4.42 -8.74 5.58
N ALA A 29 3.39 -8.64 4.73
CA ALA A 29 3.45 -9.13 3.36
C ALA A 29 4.53 -8.41 2.55
N ILE A 30 4.57 -7.08 2.58
CA ILE A 30 5.55 -6.29 1.84
C ILE A 30 6.97 -6.59 2.30
N ALA A 31 7.23 -6.62 3.61
CA ALA A 31 8.55 -6.92 4.15
C ALA A 31 9.02 -8.33 3.75
N SER A 32 8.12 -9.32 3.80
CA SER A 32 8.41 -10.69 3.40
C SER A 32 8.72 -10.78 1.89
N THR A 33 7.93 -10.10 1.06
CA THR A 33 8.20 -10.02 -0.38
C THR A 33 9.53 -9.33 -0.67
N ALA A 34 9.83 -8.21 0.01
CA ALA A 34 11.10 -7.52 -0.15
C ALA A 34 12.29 -8.41 0.21
N ALA A 35 12.18 -9.21 1.27
CA ALA A 35 13.22 -10.16 1.63
C ALA A 35 13.42 -11.27 0.59
N LEU A 36 12.36 -11.65 -0.14
CA LEU A 36 12.41 -12.72 -1.15
C LEU A 36 12.91 -12.26 -2.51
N VAL A 37 12.56 -11.05 -2.94
CA VAL A 37 12.80 -10.60 -4.34
C VAL A 37 13.53 -9.26 -4.44
N ASP A 38 14.11 -8.76 -3.34
CA ASP A 38 14.80 -7.46 -3.30
C ASP A 38 13.89 -6.30 -3.78
N LEU A 39 12.64 -6.31 -3.32
CA LEU A 39 11.65 -5.28 -3.66
C LEU A 39 12.07 -3.94 -3.08
N GLN A 40 12.03 -2.87 -3.87
CA GLN A 40 12.38 -1.51 -3.41
C GLN A 40 11.15 -0.62 -3.15
N ALA A 41 10.02 -0.91 -3.79
CA ALA A 41 8.81 -0.11 -3.68
C ALA A 41 7.55 -0.97 -3.85
N ALA A 42 6.51 -0.65 -3.08
CA ALA A 42 5.18 -1.21 -3.21
C ALA A 42 4.15 -0.11 -3.48
N VAL A 43 3.31 -0.30 -4.50
CA VAL A 43 2.24 0.64 -4.87
C VAL A 43 0.90 0.04 -4.46
N ILE A 44 0.15 0.74 -3.62
CA ILE A 44 -1.13 0.28 -3.08
C ILE A 44 -2.28 1.00 -3.79
N GLY A 45 -3.05 0.22 -4.55
CA GLY A 45 -4.24 0.69 -5.28
C GLY A 45 -5.57 0.32 -4.60
N GLY A 46 -6.66 0.60 -5.31
CA GLY A 46 -8.01 0.22 -4.90
C GLY A 46 -8.70 1.22 -3.95
N GLY A 47 -9.98 0.96 -3.66
CA GLY A 47 -10.83 1.89 -2.91
C GLY A 47 -10.42 2.11 -1.45
N VAL A 48 -9.71 1.16 -0.83
CA VAL A 48 -9.24 1.27 0.57
C VAL A 48 -8.03 2.21 0.65
N ALA A 49 -7.13 2.19 -0.34
CA ALA A 49 -5.98 3.10 -0.41
C ALA A 49 -6.40 4.58 -0.42
N LYS A 50 -7.61 4.89 -0.91
CA LYS A 50 -8.20 6.24 -0.86
C LYS A 50 -8.47 6.75 0.56
N SER A 51 -8.31 5.92 1.59
CA SER A 51 -8.43 6.34 2.99
C SER A 51 -7.23 7.17 3.48
N GLY A 52 -6.14 7.21 2.70
CA GLY A 52 -4.97 8.04 2.96
C GLY A 52 -4.24 7.61 4.23
N GLU A 53 -3.89 8.58 5.07
CA GLU A 53 -3.09 8.37 6.28
C GLU A 53 -3.69 7.38 7.28
N LEU A 54 -5.01 7.14 7.26
CA LEU A 54 -5.63 6.07 8.05
C LEU A 54 -5.03 4.69 7.75
N LEU A 55 -4.65 4.43 6.49
CA LEU A 55 -3.97 3.20 6.09
C LEU A 55 -2.45 3.40 6.06
N PHE A 56 -1.99 4.45 5.38
CA PHE A 56 -0.58 4.62 5.07
C PHE A 56 0.28 5.00 6.28
N GLY A 57 -0.29 5.67 7.29
CA GLY A 57 0.38 5.97 8.55
C GLY A 57 0.83 4.69 9.27
N PRO A 58 -0.11 3.87 9.79
CA PRO A 58 0.26 2.62 10.47
C PRO A 58 1.02 1.64 9.57
N LEU A 59 0.76 1.64 8.25
CA LEU A 59 1.48 0.78 7.32
C LEU A 59 2.99 1.08 7.31
N ARG A 60 3.36 2.36 7.27
CA ARG A 60 4.77 2.77 7.32
C ARG A 60 5.42 2.43 8.66
N GLU A 61 4.70 2.58 9.76
CA GLU A 61 5.22 2.23 11.09
C GLU A 61 5.49 0.73 11.22
N TYR A 62 4.53 -0.12 10.82
CA TYR A 62 4.75 -1.57 10.83
C TYR A 62 5.80 -2.02 9.82
N LEU A 63 5.90 -1.36 8.66
CA LEU A 63 6.91 -1.71 7.67
C LEU A 63 8.33 -1.43 8.21
N LYS A 64 8.53 -0.32 8.92
CA LYS A 64 9.79 -0.07 9.64
C LYS A 64 10.08 -1.17 10.64
N GLU A 65 9.08 -1.67 11.37
CA GLU A 65 9.26 -2.76 12.34
C GLU A 65 9.67 -4.09 11.69
N TYR A 66 9.10 -4.41 10.52
CA TYR A 66 9.28 -5.71 9.87
C TYR A 66 10.44 -5.77 8.87
N ALA A 67 10.73 -4.68 8.16
CA ALA A 67 11.79 -4.61 7.16
C ALA A 67 13.14 -4.23 7.80
N GLN A 68 13.71 -5.13 8.61
CA GLN A 68 14.93 -4.87 9.38
C GLN A 68 16.23 -5.28 8.69
N LEU A 69 16.15 -6.00 7.57
CA LEU A 69 17.35 -6.41 6.83
C LEU A 69 17.96 -5.20 6.13
N SER A 70 19.29 -5.18 6.01
CA SER A 70 20.03 -4.06 5.42
C SER A 70 19.56 -3.68 4.01
N PHE A 71 19.11 -4.66 3.23
CA PHE A 71 18.62 -4.49 1.87
C PHE A 71 17.11 -4.26 1.77
N THR A 72 16.34 -4.46 2.85
CA THR A 72 14.87 -4.23 2.84
C THR A 72 14.43 -2.99 3.61
N ARG A 73 15.27 -2.43 4.48
CA ARG A 73 14.93 -1.28 5.35
C ARG A 73 14.48 -0.02 4.60
N ASP A 74 14.88 0.12 3.35
CA ASP A 74 14.60 1.29 2.52
C ASP A 74 13.40 1.07 1.58
N VAL A 75 12.64 -0.03 1.75
CA VAL A 75 11.39 -0.28 1.01
C VAL A 75 10.40 0.86 1.24
N THR A 76 9.87 1.41 0.15
CA THR A 76 8.88 2.49 0.19
C THR A 76 7.48 2.02 -0.19
N VAL A 77 6.46 2.70 0.34
CA VAL A 77 5.05 2.44 0.00
C VAL A 77 4.40 3.70 -0.57
N HIS A 78 3.70 3.55 -1.69
CA HIS A 78 3.10 4.66 -2.42
C HIS A 78 1.62 4.40 -2.72
N PRO A 79 0.76 5.42 -2.70
CA PRO A 79 -0.58 5.30 -3.28
C PRO A 79 -0.51 5.20 -4.82
N ALA A 80 -1.38 4.39 -5.42
CA ALA A 80 -1.49 4.32 -6.87
C ALA A 80 -1.99 5.64 -7.46
N ALA A 81 -1.14 6.34 -8.20
CA ALA A 81 -1.45 7.65 -8.80
C ALA A 81 -2.47 7.57 -9.94
N LEU A 82 -2.44 6.49 -10.73
CA LEU A 82 -3.30 6.32 -11.92
C LEU A 82 -4.72 5.86 -11.59
N GLY A 83 -5.00 5.49 -10.34
CA GLY A 83 -6.34 5.12 -9.90
C GLY A 83 -6.99 4.04 -10.78
N GLY A 84 -8.21 4.32 -11.25
CA GLY A 84 -8.98 3.39 -12.10
C GLY A 84 -8.42 3.24 -13.52
N ASP A 85 -7.60 4.19 -13.97
CA ASP A 85 -7.07 4.23 -15.33
C ASP A 85 -5.81 3.37 -15.50
N ALA A 86 -5.22 2.89 -14.39
CA ALA A 86 -3.98 2.13 -14.39
C ALA A 86 -4.02 0.93 -15.36
N GLY A 87 -5.16 0.24 -15.47
CA GLY A 87 -5.31 -0.91 -16.37
C GLY A 87 -5.29 -0.51 -17.84
N LEU A 88 -6.03 0.53 -18.22
CA LEU A 88 -6.08 1.02 -19.61
C LEU A 88 -4.75 1.64 -20.03
N ILE A 89 -4.12 2.42 -19.15
CA ILE A 89 -2.79 3.00 -19.39
C ILE A 89 -1.75 1.89 -19.54
N GLY A 90 -1.79 0.85 -18.71
CA GLY A 90 -0.89 -0.30 -18.82
C GLY A 90 -1.08 -1.04 -20.15
N ALA A 91 -2.32 -1.23 -20.59
CA ALA A 91 -2.62 -1.86 -21.89
C ALA A 91 -2.06 -1.04 -23.07
N ALA A 92 -2.23 0.29 -23.04
CA ALA A 92 -1.68 1.18 -24.05
C ALA A 92 -0.14 1.17 -24.04
N ALA A 93 0.47 1.21 -22.85
CA ALA A 93 1.93 1.18 -22.69
C ALA A 93 2.53 -0.13 -23.22
N LEU A 94 1.86 -1.26 -23.03
CA LEU A 94 2.32 -2.55 -23.53
C LEU A 94 2.48 -2.57 -25.05
N VAL A 95 1.52 -1.99 -25.79
CA VAL A 95 1.59 -1.87 -27.24
C VAL A 95 2.66 -0.85 -27.64
N ALA A 96 2.68 0.32 -27.01
CA ALA A 96 3.65 1.37 -27.31
C ALA A 96 5.12 0.94 -27.08
N HIS A 97 5.36 0.10 -26.08
CA HIS A 97 6.70 -0.47 -25.82
C HIS A 97 7.09 -1.61 -26.76
N ALA A 98 6.13 -2.31 -27.37
CA ALA A 98 6.42 -3.39 -28.33
C ALA A 98 6.82 -2.85 -29.71
N GLU A 99 6.45 -1.60 -30.02
CA GLU A 99 6.77 -0.92 -31.28
C GLU A 99 8.07 -0.09 -31.22
N ALA A 100 8.70 0.02 -30.06
CA ALA A 100 9.95 0.75 -29.82
C ALA A 100 11.16 -0.19 -29.81
#